data_AF-A0A1C5XC71-F1
#
_entry.id   AF-A0A1C5XC71-F1
#
_cell.length_a   1.000
_cell.length_b   1.000
_cell.length_c   1.000
_cell.angle_alpha   90.00
_cell.angle_beta   90.00
_cell.angle_gamma   90.00
#
_symmetry.space_group_name_H-M   'P 1'
#
loop_
_entity.id
_entity.type
_entity.pdbx_description
1 polymer ?
#
loop_
_entity_poly.entity_id
_entity_poly.type
_entity_poly.pdbx_seq_one_letter_code
_entity_poly.pdbx_strand_id
1 'polypeptide(L)'
;MNIKNTITPEKLNEDIDSLSKNLYLESPDLWIDFSDKMGENKFDEMVLFFATKYKYLSIVKHAVNNNLINLDSPSKNKAFKSIREHLISIAKQNNNIEIYNFLTNNIDNFSSSESSSNEIETNNTDKSSYAPKFICSHCNTNILDTGYISSEETTYKYSSQLNKLVSTSKNTLDTIICSNCKNIISTASPKLLESLCTVQNCSKCGLDLTYTGIIDKVKMSYDKNLNKFINSKTSYHCSNCDNELNQYQIDHFNL
;
A
#
# COMPACT_ATOMS: atom_id res chain seq x y z
N MET A 1 -8.42 21.71 -16.37
CA MET A 1 -8.70 20.93 -17.58
C MET A 1 -8.80 19.47 -17.15
N ASN A 2 -10.02 18.93 -17.03
CA ASN A 2 -10.27 17.57 -16.56
C ASN A 2 -9.91 16.59 -17.68
N ILE A 3 -8.75 15.94 -17.60
CA ILE A 3 -8.46 14.79 -18.45
C ILE A 3 -9.31 13.65 -17.90
N LYS A 4 -10.48 13.43 -18.49
CA LYS A 4 -11.18 12.15 -18.39
C LYS A 4 -10.21 11.13 -19.00
N ASN A 5 -9.54 10.34 -18.17
CA ASN A 5 -8.79 9.16 -18.60
C ASN A 5 -9.80 8.16 -19.18
N THR A 6 -10.14 8.31 -20.45
CA THR A 6 -10.90 7.34 -21.23
C THR A 6 -10.06 6.08 -21.36
N ILE A 7 -10.50 4.99 -20.73
CA ILE A 7 -9.89 3.67 -20.90
C ILE A 7 -10.19 3.22 -22.33
N THR A 8 -9.16 2.99 -23.14
CA THR A 8 -9.34 2.44 -24.47
C THR A 8 -9.68 0.95 -24.37
N PRO A 9 -10.56 0.40 -25.23
CA PRO A 9 -10.86 -1.02 -25.27
C PRO A 9 -9.62 -1.90 -25.44
N GLU A 10 -8.64 -1.42 -26.22
CA GLU A 10 -7.35 -2.10 -26.42
C GLU A 10 -6.58 -2.25 -25.10
N LYS A 11 -6.50 -1.18 -24.29
CA LYS A 11 -5.82 -1.21 -23.00
C LYS A 11 -6.52 -2.14 -22.00
N LEU A 12 -7.85 -2.16 -22.02
CA LEU A 12 -8.63 -3.06 -21.18
C LEU A 12 -8.33 -4.53 -21.52
N ASN A 13 -8.31 -4.88 -22.81
CA ASN A 13 -8.02 -6.24 -23.25
C ASN A 13 -6.58 -6.67 -22.91
N GLU A 14 -5.60 -5.79 -23.11
CA GLU A 14 -4.20 -6.06 -22.72
C GLU A 14 -4.05 -6.35 -21.22
N ASP A 15 -4.76 -5.58 -20.39
CA ASP A 15 -4.73 -5.75 -18.94
C ASP A 15 -5.45 -7.04 -18.50
N ILE A 16 -6.55 -7.40 -19.16
CA ILE A 16 -7.25 -8.69 -18.93
C ILE A 16 -6.36 -9.87 -19.33
N ASP A 17 -5.68 -9.83 -20.47
CA ASP A 17 -4.76 -10.88 -20.92
C ASP A 17 -3.57 -11.02 -19.97
N SER A 18 -3.06 -9.88 -19.47
CA SER A 18 -1.97 -9.87 -18.50
C SER A 18 -2.40 -10.45 -17.15
N LEU A 19 -3.61 -10.10 -16.68
CA LEU A 19 -4.21 -10.67 -15.49
C LEU A 19 -4.43 -12.18 -15.63
N SER A 20 -4.94 -12.64 -16.77
CA SER A 20 -5.13 -14.05 -17.11
C SER A 20 -3.83 -14.83 -16.97
N LYS A 21 -2.73 -14.33 -17.54
CA LYS A 21 -1.40 -14.95 -17.44
C LYS A 21 -0.90 -15.03 -15.99
N ASN A 22 -1.05 -13.96 -15.22
CA ASN A 22 -0.64 -13.95 -13.81
C ASN A 22 -1.43 -14.97 -12.99
N LEU A 23 -2.73 -15.06 -13.21
CA LEU A 23 -3.61 -15.99 -12.50
C LEU A 23 -3.33 -17.45 -12.89
N TYR A 24 -3.05 -17.73 -14.16
CA TYR A 24 -2.64 -19.06 -14.61
C TYR A 24 -1.38 -19.55 -13.88
N LEU A 25 -0.41 -18.66 -13.65
CA LEU A 25 0.83 -19.00 -12.95
C LEU A 25 0.64 -19.17 -11.43
N GLU A 26 -0.25 -18.39 -10.82
CA GLU A 26 -0.50 -18.45 -9.37
C GLU A 26 -1.47 -19.58 -8.98
N SER A 27 -2.57 -19.73 -9.71
CA SER A 27 -3.62 -20.69 -9.40
C SER A 27 -4.37 -21.12 -10.68
N PRO A 28 -3.92 -22.20 -11.33
CA PRO A 28 -4.55 -22.73 -12.54
C PRO A 28 -6.04 -23.06 -12.36
N ASP A 29 -6.44 -23.50 -11.17
CA ASP A 29 -7.84 -23.84 -10.87
C ASP A 29 -8.74 -22.58 -10.88
N LEU A 30 -8.26 -21.48 -10.30
CA LEU A 30 -8.99 -20.20 -10.34
C LEU A 30 -8.93 -19.52 -11.70
N TRP A 31 -7.88 -19.81 -12.48
CA TRP A 31 -7.76 -19.30 -13.85
C TRP A 31 -8.87 -19.81 -14.76
N ILE A 32 -9.33 -21.06 -14.61
CA ILE A 32 -10.44 -21.60 -15.40
C ILE A 32 -11.71 -20.77 -15.15
N ASP A 33 -12.09 -20.58 -13.88
CA ASP A 33 -13.25 -19.77 -13.49
C ASP A 33 -13.12 -18.31 -13.93
N PHE A 34 -11.91 -17.74 -13.89
CA PHE A 34 -11.65 -16.41 -14.43
C PHE A 34 -11.82 -16.34 -15.95
N SER A 35 -11.27 -17.32 -16.69
CA SER A 35 -11.33 -17.37 -18.14
C SER A 35 -12.78 -17.48 -18.64
N ASP A 36 -13.59 -18.32 -18.00
CA ASP A 36 -15.01 -18.46 -18.32
C ASP A 36 -15.75 -17.13 -18.08
N LYS A 37 -15.49 -16.45 -16.96
CA LYS A 37 -16.08 -15.14 -16.65
C LYS A 37 -15.67 -14.05 -17.64
N MET A 38 -14.42 -14.02 -18.08
CA MET A 38 -13.98 -13.05 -19.09
C MET A 38 -14.61 -13.33 -20.45
N GLY A 39 -14.81 -14.61 -20.82
CA GLY A 39 -15.58 -14.99 -22.00
C GLY A 39 -17.05 -14.55 -21.94
N GLU A 40 -17.65 -14.53 -20.75
CA GLU A 40 -19.01 -14.03 -20.49
C GLU A 40 -19.10 -12.53 -20.20
N ASN A 41 -17.97 -11.78 -20.23
CA ASN A 41 -17.88 -10.38 -19.83
C ASN A 41 -18.43 -10.09 -18.41
N LYS A 42 -18.15 -10.98 -17.47
CA LYS A 42 -18.72 -11.00 -16.12
C LYS A 42 -17.68 -10.57 -15.08
N PHE A 43 -17.95 -9.46 -14.41
CA PHE A 43 -17.06 -8.90 -13.40
C PHE A 43 -17.64 -9.14 -12.01
N ASP A 44 -17.16 -10.17 -11.33
CA ASP A 44 -17.54 -10.46 -9.94
C ASP A 44 -16.43 -10.08 -8.96
N GLU A 45 -16.70 -10.24 -7.67
CA GLU A 45 -15.72 -9.89 -6.62
C GLU A 45 -14.37 -10.59 -6.79
N MET A 46 -14.33 -11.82 -7.30
CA MET A 46 -13.09 -12.55 -7.53
C MET A 46 -12.25 -11.88 -8.63
N VAL A 47 -12.89 -11.51 -9.75
CA VAL A 47 -12.24 -10.78 -10.84
C VAL A 47 -11.65 -9.46 -10.34
N LEU A 48 -12.44 -8.67 -9.59
CA LEU A 48 -11.97 -7.39 -9.06
C LEU A 48 -10.90 -7.55 -7.99
N PHE A 49 -10.95 -8.61 -7.19
CA PHE A 49 -9.93 -8.93 -6.19
C PHE A 49 -8.56 -9.09 -6.84
N PHE A 50 -8.45 -9.94 -7.88
CA PHE A 50 -7.18 -10.16 -8.55
C PHE A 50 -6.73 -8.95 -9.38
N ALA A 51 -7.66 -8.26 -10.03
CA ALA A 51 -7.36 -6.98 -10.69
C ALA A 51 -6.77 -5.96 -9.70
N THR A 52 -7.30 -5.92 -8.48
CA THR A 52 -6.82 -5.02 -7.42
C THR A 52 -5.44 -5.43 -6.89
N LYS A 53 -5.26 -6.73 -6.62
CA LYS A 53 -4.00 -7.34 -6.17
C LYS A 53 -2.86 -7.07 -7.16
N TYR A 54 -3.12 -7.23 -8.45
CA TYR A 54 -2.11 -7.07 -9.52
C TYR A 54 -2.07 -5.67 -10.18
N LYS A 55 -2.77 -4.68 -9.60
CA LYS A 55 -2.70 -3.27 -10.01
C LYS A 55 -3.27 -2.93 -11.38
N TYR A 56 -4.30 -3.65 -11.82
CA TYR A 56 -5.03 -3.36 -13.06
C TYR A 56 -6.20 -2.39 -12.84
N LEU A 57 -5.90 -1.10 -12.74
CA LEU A 57 -6.89 -0.04 -12.52
C LEU A 57 -7.94 0.05 -13.66
N SER A 58 -7.54 -0.22 -14.90
CA SER A 58 -8.42 -0.21 -16.08
C SER A 58 -9.59 -1.16 -15.93
N ILE A 59 -9.34 -2.38 -15.46
CA ILE A 59 -10.33 -3.44 -15.22
C ILE A 59 -11.30 -3.00 -14.13
N VAL A 60 -10.78 -2.50 -13.00
CA VAL A 60 -11.62 -2.03 -11.86
C VAL A 60 -12.49 -0.84 -12.28
N LYS A 61 -11.92 0.14 -12.98
CA LYS A 61 -12.67 1.29 -13.51
C LYS A 61 -13.73 0.86 -14.53
N HIS A 62 -13.42 -0.09 -15.41
CA HIS A 62 -14.38 -0.58 -16.40
C HIS A 62 -15.58 -1.23 -15.72
N ALA A 63 -15.35 -2.13 -14.76
CA ALA A 63 -16.42 -2.80 -14.03
C ALA A 63 -17.32 -1.82 -13.28
N VAL A 64 -16.73 -0.83 -12.60
CA VAL A 64 -17.47 0.16 -11.80
C VAL A 64 -18.20 1.18 -12.67
N ASN A 65 -17.53 1.78 -13.65
CA ASN A 65 -18.14 2.83 -14.48
C ASN A 65 -19.27 2.31 -15.38
N ASN A 66 -19.24 1.02 -15.74
CA ASN A 66 -20.29 0.38 -16.53
C ASN A 66 -21.32 -0.37 -15.67
N ASN A 67 -21.28 -0.21 -14.34
CA ASN A 67 -22.20 -0.86 -13.40
C ASN A 67 -22.28 -2.38 -13.55
N LEU A 68 -21.16 -3.04 -13.90
CA LEU A 68 -21.10 -4.49 -14.09
C LEU A 68 -21.07 -5.25 -12.75
N ILE A 69 -20.84 -4.52 -11.65
CA ILE A 69 -20.85 -5.03 -10.28
C ILE A 69 -21.36 -3.96 -9.32
N ASN A 70 -22.17 -4.37 -8.35
CA ASN A 70 -22.54 -3.50 -7.23
C ASN A 70 -21.54 -3.70 -6.08
N LEU A 71 -20.61 -2.75 -5.93
CA LEU A 71 -19.57 -2.81 -4.89
C LEU A 71 -20.11 -2.75 -3.45
N ASP A 72 -21.32 -2.26 -3.24
CA ASP A 72 -21.93 -2.15 -1.91
C ASP A 72 -22.69 -3.42 -1.51
N SER A 73 -22.67 -4.44 -2.39
CA SER A 73 -23.20 -5.76 -2.07
C SER A 73 -22.35 -6.48 -1.01
N PRO A 74 -22.93 -7.42 -0.25
CA PRO A 74 -22.18 -8.24 0.69
C PRO A 74 -20.99 -8.94 0.04
N SER A 75 -19.84 -8.89 0.71
CA SER A 75 -18.65 -9.62 0.26
C SER A 75 -18.83 -11.13 0.46
N LYS A 76 -18.33 -11.92 -0.49
CA LYS A 76 -18.13 -13.36 -0.31
C LYS A 76 -17.13 -13.65 0.82
N ASN A 77 -16.22 -12.72 1.10
CA ASN A 77 -15.35 -12.78 2.26
C ASN A 77 -16.06 -12.20 3.49
N LYS A 78 -16.50 -13.09 4.39
CA LYS A 78 -17.28 -12.74 5.59
C LYS A 78 -16.57 -11.79 6.56
N ALA A 79 -15.27 -11.56 6.40
CA ALA A 79 -14.54 -10.56 7.18
C ALA A 79 -14.87 -9.11 6.79
N PHE A 80 -15.48 -8.89 5.62
CA PHE A 80 -15.82 -7.57 5.10
C PHE A 80 -17.33 -7.44 4.89
N LYS A 81 -17.89 -6.26 5.17
CA LYS A 81 -19.34 -6.04 5.04
C LYS A 81 -19.76 -5.88 3.58
N SER A 82 -18.88 -5.34 2.74
CA SER A 82 -19.12 -5.13 1.31
C SER A 82 -17.92 -5.49 0.44
N ILE A 83 -18.18 -5.72 -0.84
CA ILE A 83 -17.14 -5.93 -1.86
C ILE A 83 -16.19 -4.72 -1.88
N ARG A 84 -16.72 -3.49 -1.74
CA ARG A 84 -15.94 -2.26 -1.68
C ARG A 84 -14.92 -2.28 -0.55
N GLU A 85 -15.33 -2.61 0.66
CA GLU A 85 -14.44 -2.69 1.83
C GLU A 85 -13.34 -3.73 1.63
N HIS A 86 -13.72 -4.89 1.06
CA HIS A 86 -12.76 -5.94 0.74
C HIS A 86 -11.71 -5.44 -0.27
N LEU A 87 -12.13 -4.85 -1.39
CA LEU A 87 -11.21 -4.33 -2.40
C LEU A 87 -10.32 -3.19 -1.88
N ILE A 88 -10.85 -2.31 -1.02
CA ILE A 88 -10.06 -1.28 -0.34
C ILE A 88 -8.96 -1.91 0.53
N SER A 89 -9.30 -2.96 1.28
CA SER A 89 -8.33 -3.69 2.10
C SER A 89 -7.22 -4.30 1.23
N ILE A 90 -7.56 -4.91 0.09
CA ILE A 90 -6.58 -5.50 -0.84
C ILE A 90 -5.71 -4.42 -1.48
N ALA A 91 -6.28 -3.29 -1.88
CA ALA A 91 -5.53 -2.17 -2.43
C ALA A 91 -4.49 -1.65 -1.44
N LYS A 92 -4.86 -1.54 -0.15
CA LYS A 92 -3.91 -1.16 0.92
C LYS A 92 -2.82 -2.21 1.10
N GLN A 93 -3.19 -3.49 1.22
CA GLN A 93 -2.22 -4.58 1.41
C GLN A 93 -1.17 -4.66 0.28
N ASN A 94 -1.56 -4.32 -0.95
CA ASN A 94 -0.68 -4.38 -2.13
C ASN A 94 -0.06 -3.03 -2.53
N ASN A 95 -0.16 -2.00 -1.67
CA ASN A 95 0.34 -0.65 -1.93
C ASN A 95 -0.14 -0.10 -3.29
N ASN A 96 -1.43 -0.24 -3.58
CA ASN A 96 -2.06 0.21 -4.81
C ASN A 96 -2.85 1.50 -4.57
N ILE A 97 -2.11 2.61 -4.56
CA ILE A 97 -2.64 3.94 -4.25
C ILE A 97 -3.69 4.39 -5.27
N GLU A 98 -3.53 4.07 -6.55
CA GLU A 98 -4.45 4.50 -7.60
C GLU A 98 -5.83 3.83 -7.47
N ILE A 99 -5.87 2.52 -7.25
CA ILE A 99 -7.14 1.80 -7.03
C ILE A 99 -7.74 2.16 -5.67
N TYR A 100 -6.92 2.33 -4.63
CA TYR A 100 -7.39 2.81 -3.34
C TYR A 100 -8.11 4.15 -3.45
N ASN A 101 -7.49 5.14 -4.11
CA ASN A 101 -8.08 6.46 -4.33
C ASN A 101 -9.34 6.37 -5.19
N PHE A 102 -9.36 5.51 -6.21
CA PHE A 102 -10.55 5.33 -7.05
C PHE A 102 -11.75 4.76 -6.27
N LEU A 103 -11.52 3.78 -5.39
CA LEU A 103 -12.57 3.13 -4.61
C LEU A 103 -13.09 4.02 -3.47
N THR A 104 -12.23 4.88 -2.91
CA THR A 104 -12.55 5.80 -1.81
C THR A 104 -13.15 7.13 -2.28
N ASN A 105 -12.68 7.71 -3.40
CA ASN A 105 -13.26 8.96 -3.94
C ASN A 105 -14.71 8.78 -4.45
N ASN A 106 -15.20 7.56 -4.60
CA ASN A 106 -16.61 7.29 -4.90
C ASN A 106 -17.53 7.40 -3.66
N ILE A 107 -16.97 7.61 -2.46
CA ILE A 107 -17.74 7.75 -1.20
C ILE A 107 -18.32 9.18 -1.07
N ASP A 108 -17.65 10.19 -1.61
CA ASP A 108 -18.04 11.60 -1.43
C ASP A 108 -19.26 12.05 -2.27
N ASN A 109 -19.82 11.19 -3.13
CA ASN A 109 -20.99 11.50 -3.96
C ASN A 109 -22.31 10.91 -3.43
N PHE A 110 -22.33 10.39 -2.19
CA PHE A 110 -23.57 9.89 -1.57
C PHE A 110 -23.74 10.41 -0.13
N SER A 111 -23.80 11.73 0.03
CA SER A 111 -24.33 12.33 1.25
C SER A 111 -25.37 13.39 0.93
N SER A 112 -26.63 12.97 0.88
CA SER A 112 -27.75 13.84 1.21
C SER A 112 -28.81 13.03 1.93
N SER A 113 -28.70 12.97 3.26
CA SER A 113 -29.82 13.21 4.19
C SER A 113 -29.39 12.95 5.63
N GLU A 114 -29.55 14.02 6.41
CA GLU A 114 -30.03 14.06 7.79
C GLU A 114 -29.22 13.38 8.90
N SER A 115 -28.63 14.27 9.70
CA SER A 115 -28.30 14.13 11.10
C SER A 115 -29.40 13.43 11.91
N SER A 116 -29.00 12.37 12.61
CA SER A 116 -29.51 12.09 13.95
C SER A 116 -28.37 11.55 14.79
N SER A 117 -27.94 12.39 15.73
CA SER A 117 -27.15 12.04 16.90
C SER A 117 -27.74 10.80 17.58
N ASN A 118 -27.03 9.69 17.47
CA ASN A 118 -27.15 8.59 18.42
C ASN A 118 -25.73 8.29 18.87
N GLU A 119 -25.50 8.52 20.16
CA GLU A 119 -24.39 7.99 20.93
C GLU A 119 -24.41 6.48 20.77
N ILE A 120 -23.61 5.98 19.82
CA ILE A 120 -23.29 4.57 19.76
C ILE A 120 -22.04 4.43 20.61
N GLU A 121 -22.25 3.88 21.81
CA GLU A 121 -21.19 3.38 22.68
C GLU A 121 -20.10 2.73 21.83
N THR A 122 -18.97 3.41 21.78
CA THR A 122 -17.73 2.90 21.24
C THR A 122 -17.34 1.70 22.09
N ASN A 123 -17.72 0.51 21.62
CA ASN A 123 -17.04 -0.71 22.01
C ASN A 123 -15.58 -0.55 21.59
N ASN A 124 -14.76 -0.16 22.57
CA ASN A 124 -13.31 -0.12 22.51
C ASN A 124 -12.79 -1.47 21.99
N THR A 125 -12.50 -1.51 20.70
CA THR A 125 -11.30 -2.19 20.25
C THR A 125 -10.32 -1.07 19.99
N ASP A 126 -9.36 -0.91 20.90
CA ASP A 126 -8.23 0.00 20.77
C ASP A 126 -7.42 -0.37 19.53
N LYS A 127 -7.90 0.01 18.33
CA LYS A 127 -7.02 0.21 17.20
C LYS A 127 -6.30 1.51 17.51
N SER A 128 -5.14 1.41 18.15
CA SER A 128 -4.17 2.49 18.12
C SER A 128 -3.75 2.62 16.65
N SER A 129 -4.49 3.37 15.85
CA SER A 129 -4.10 3.66 14.47
C SER A 129 -2.88 4.56 14.58
N TYR A 130 -1.70 3.96 14.47
CA TYR A 130 -0.47 4.71 14.44
C TYR A 130 -0.53 5.70 13.29
N ALA A 131 -0.39 6.98 13.65
CA ALA A 131 -0.26 8.07 12.72
C ALA A 131 1.21 8.52 12.75
N PRO A 132 1.98 8.34 11.67
CA PRO A 132 3.36 8.76 11.64
C PRO A 132 3.45 10.28 11.76
N LYS A 133 4.47 10.76 12.49
CA LYS A 133 4.69 12.19 12.71
C LYS A 133 6.09 12.57 12.31
N PHE A 134 6.20 13.63 11.52
CA PHE A 134 7.47 14.31 11.25
C PHE A 134 7.24 15.82 11.34
N ILE A 135 7.86 16.45 12.34
CA ILE A 135 7.63 17.87 12.64
C ILE A 135 8.60 18.73 11.84
N CYS A 136 8.06 19.69 11.08
CA CYS A 136 8.87 20.67 10.36
C CYS A 136 9.61 21.59 11.35
N SER A 137 10.93 21.71 11.21
CA SER A 137 11.77 22.60 12.03
C SER A 137 11.44 24.09 11.90
N HIS A 138 10.77 24.51 10.82
CA HIS A 138 10.51 25.91 10.53
C HIS A 138 9.13 26.40 10.98
N CYS A 139 8.08 25.57 10.85
CA CYS A 139 6.70 25.96 11.19
C CYS A 139 6.04 25.03 12.20
N ASN A 140 6.77 24.05 12.73
CA ASN A 140 6.32 23.12 13.76
C ASN A 140 5.07 22.29 13.39
N THR A 141 4.72 22.23 12.11
CA THR A 141 3.60 21.39 11.63
C THR A 141 4.08 19.99 11.26
N ASN A 142 3.22 19.00 11.45
CA ASN A 142 3.47 17.65 10.96
C ASN A 142 3.37 17.63 9.43
N ILE A 143 4.49 17.37 8.75
CA ILE A 143 4.54 17.39 7.28
C ILE A 143 3.84 16.19 6.65
N LEU A 144 3.62 15.11 7.41
CA LEU A 144 2.86 13.96 6.93
C LEU A 144 1.36 14.25 6.91
N ASP A 145 0.89 15.23 7.69
CA ASP A 145 -0.50 15.72 7.66
C ASP A 145 -0.66 16.82 6.60
N THR A 146 0.28 17.78 6.54
CA THR A 146 0.18 18.93 5.62
C THR A 146 0.73 18.66 4.22
N GLY A 147 1.39 17.51 4.04
CA GLY A 147 2.13 17.16 2.83
C GLY A 147 3.54 17.77 2.75
N TYR A 148 4.31 17.25 1.81
CA TYR A 148 5.64 17.73 1.46
C TYR A 148 5.85 17.68 -0.07
N ILE A 149 6.84 18.43 -0.56
CA ILE A 149 7.26 18.46 -1.96
C ILE A 149 8.63 17.81 -2.07
N SER A 150 8.78 16.85 -2.97
CA SER A 150 10.05 16.25 -3.38
C SER A 150 10.38 16.62 -4.82
N SER A 151 11.67 16.68 -5.15
CA SER A 151 12.14 16.98 -6.51
C SER A 151 12.76 15.75 -7.16
N GLU A 152 12.57 15.60 -8.47
CA GLU A 152 13.23 14.58 -9.29
C GLU A 152 14.12 15.25 -10.33
N GLU A 153 15.37 14.80 -10.42
CA GLU A 153 16.29 15.17 -11.48
C GLU A 153 16.22 14.12 -12.59
N THR A 154 15.83 14.53 -13.80
CA THR A 154 15.79 13.65 -14.97
C THR A 154 16.64 14.24 -16.07
N THR A 155 17.66 13.49 -16.52
CA THR A 155 18.47 13.89 -17.68
C THR A 155 17.91 13.23 -18.94
N TYR A 156 17.81 14.00 -20.02
CA TYR A 156 17.36 13.51 -21.33
C TYR A 156 18.49 13.59 -22.36
N LYS A 157 18.54 12.61 -23.26
CA LYS A 157 19.35 12.70 -24.49
C LYS A 157 18.48 12.43 -25.70
N TYR A 158 18.87 12.99 -26.83
CA TYR A 158 18.28 12.62 -28.11
C TYR A 158 18.79 11.25 -28.54
N SER A 159 17.87 10.34 -28.88
CA SER A 159 18.19 9.06 -29.50
C SER A 159 17.95 9.15 -31.00
N SER A 160 19.02 9.10 -31.80
CA SER A 160 18.93 9.04 -33.26
C SER A 160 18.24 7.78 -33.77
N GLN A 161 18.36 6.66 -33.03
CA GLN A 161 17.72 5.38 -33.36
C GLN A 161 16.20 5.43 -33.20
N LEU A 162 15.71 6.14 -32.17
CA LEU A 162 14.28 6.26 -31.87
C LEU A 162 13.67 7.58 -32.37
N ASN A 163 14.49 8.44 -32.98
CA ASN A 163 14.13 9.79 -33.44
C ASN A 163 13.38 10.61 -32.37
N LYS A 164 13.74 10.46 -31.09
CA LYS A 164 13.07 11.09 -29.95
C LYS A 164 13.98 11.30 -28.75
N LEU A 165 13.59 12.18 -27.83
CA LEU A 165 14.21 12.32 -26.53
C LEU A 165 13.94 11.07 -25.68
N VAL A 166 14.99 10.56 -25.02
CA VAL A 166 14.92 9.46 -24.07
C VAL A 166 15.59 9.87 -22.77
N SER A 167 15.01 9.48 -21.62
CA SER A 167 15.65 9.71 -20.33
C SER A 167 16.89 8.82 -20.21
N THR A 168 18.01 9.40 -19.77
CA THR A 168 19.26 8.69 -19.49
C THR A 168 19.43 8.36 -18.04
N SER A 169 18.87 9.20 -17.17
CA SER A 169 18.90 9.04 -15.72
C SER A 169 17.66 9.67 -15.12
N LYS A 170 17.21 9.09 -14.01
CA LYS A 170 16.14 9.62 -13.18
C LYS A 170 16.55 9.40 -11.73
N ASN A 171 16.79 10.48 -11.00
CA ASN A 171 17.22 10.46 -9.61
C ASN A 171 16.23 11.28 -8.77
N THR A 172 15.77 10.72 -7.66
CA THR A 172 15.05 11.49 -6.65
C THR A 172 16.06 12.29 -5.85
N LEU A 173 15.86 13.61 -5.74
CA LEU A 173 16.70 14.45 -4.90
C LEU A 173 16.28 14.25 -3.44
N ASP A 174 17.25 14.16 -2.53
CA ASP A 174 17.00 14.01 -1.09
C ASP A 174 16.45 15.28 -0.43
N THR A 175 16.17 16.33 -1.22
CA THR A 175 15.62 17.59 -0.74
C THR A 175 14.10 17.51 -0.59
N ILE A 176 13.63 17.74 0.63
CA ILE A 176 12.21 17.88 0.95
C ILE A 176 11.87 19.34 1.23
N ILE A 177 10.74 19.81 0.72
CA ILE A 177 10.19 21.14 1.02
C ILE A 177 8.86 20.96 1.76
N CYS A 178 8.69 21.67 2.88
CA CYS A 178 7.43 21.68 3.61
C CYS A 178 6.31 22.29 2.76
N SER A 179 5.18 21.59 2.58
CA SER A 179 4.05 22.17 1.81
C SER A 179 3.41 23.37 2.51
N ASN A 180 3.49 23.44 3.83
CA ASN A 180 2.92 24.53 4.63
C ASN A 180 3.77 25.82 4.57
N CYS A 181 5.05 25.77 4.97
CA CYS A 181 5.89 26.98 5.06
C CYS A 181 6.84 27.20 3.87
N LYS A 182 6.89 26.26 2.91
CA LYS A 182 7.75 26.29 1.72
C LYS A 182 9.26 26.32 2.01
N ASN A 183 9.69 26.07 3.25
CA ASN A 183 11.11 25.94 3.59
C ASN A 183 11.63 24.52 3.32
N ILE A 184 12.91 24.45 2.95
CA ILE A 184 13.65 23.20 2.77
C ILE A 184 13.89 22.54 4.13
N ILE A 185 13.67 21.24 4.20
CA ILE A 185 13.91 20.41 5.38
C ILE A 185 15.14 19.55 5.08
N SER A 186 16.32 20.04 5.48
CA SER A 186 17.60 19.36 5.22
C SER A 186 17.80 18.06 6.02
N THR A 187 17.00 17.84 7.06
CA THR A 187 17.07 16.65 7.92
C THR A 187 16.20 15.50 7.44
N ALA A 188 15.40 15.70 6.38
CA ALA A 188 14.44 14.71 5.89
C ALA A 188 14.73 14.35 4.43
N SER A 189 14.64 13.06 4.12
CA SER A 189 14.65 12.54 2.76
C SER A 189 13.35 11.78 2.48
N PRO A 190 12.95 11.62 1.20
CA PRO A 190 11.72 10.90 0.87
C PRO A 190 11.70 9.47 1.44
N LYS A 191 12.87 8.81 1.42
CA LYS A 191 13.06 7.47 2.01
C LYS A 191 12.85 7.44 3.52
N LEU A 192 13.32 8.46 4.23
CA LEU A 192 13.08 8.57 5.67
C LEU A 192 11.59 8.72 5.96
N LEU A 193 10.88 9.58 5.23
CA LEU A 193 9.44 9.75 5.45
C LEU A 193 8.65 8.47 5.17
N GLU A 194 9.02 7.73 4.13
CA GLU A 194 8.44 6.42 3.82
C GLU A 194 8.70 5.39 4.92
N SER A 195 9.89 5.40 5.54
CA SER A 195 10.20 4.49 6.65
C SER A 195 9.40 4.81 7.93
N LEU A 196 9.06 6.08 8.16
CA LEU A 196 8.18 6.47 9.29
C LEU A 196 6.78 5.89 9.12
N CYS A 197 6.26 5.86 7.89
CA CYS A 197 4.93 5.35 7.57
C CYS A 197 4.81 3.83 7.68
N THR A 198 5.94 3.11 7.62
CA THR A 198 5.99 1.65 7.58
C THR A 198 6.65 1.06 8.83
N VAL A 199 6.87 1.85 9.88
CA VAL A 199 7.57 1.40 11.11
C VAL A 199 6.92 0.18 11.74
N GLN A 200 5.59 0.10 11.69
CA GLN A 200 4.84 -1.01 12.26
C GLN A 200 4.86 -2.26 11.36
N ASN A 201 5.27 -2.14 10.11
CA ASN A 201 5.25 -3.24 9.15
C ASN A 201 6.62 -3.93 9.10
N CYS A 202 6.59 -5.26 8.99
CA CYS A 202 7.81 -6.00 8.71
C CYS A 202 8.36 -5.59 7.33
N SER A 203 9.65 -5.21 7.28
CA SER A 203 10.32 -4.79 6.04
C SER A 203 10.37 -5.86 4.95
N LYS A 204 10.21 -7.14 5.32
CA LYS A 204 10.23 -8.27 4.37
C LYS A 204 8.82 -8.72 3.96
N CYS A 205 7.92 -8.97 4.91
CA CYS A 205 6.59 -9.53 4.59
C CYS A 205 5.45 -8.50 4.58
N GLY A 206 5.71 -7.24 4.97
CA GLY A 206 4.72 -6.16 4.97
C GLY A 206 3.63 -6.28 6.03
N LEU A 207 3.55 -7.39 6.77
CA LEU A 207 2.58 -7.57 7.83
C LEU A 207 2.89 -6.66 9.02
N ASP A 208 1.84 -6.21 9.68
CA ASP A 208 1.93 -5.36 10.86
C ASP A 208 2.40 -6.17 12.09
N LEU A 209 3.55 -5.77 12.63
CA LEU A 209 4.27 -6.38 13.73
C LEU A 209 3.49 -6.33 15.04
N THR A 210 2.56 -5.38 15.21
CA THR A 210 1.68 -5.33 16.39
C THR A 210 0.66 -6.46 16.41
N TYR A 211 0.31 -7.00 15.23
CA TYR A 211 -0.59 -8.13 15.09
C TYR A 211 0.17 -9.45 14.93
N THR A 212 1.22 -9.48 14.11
CA THR A 212 1.99 -10.72 13.91
C THR A 212 2.89 -11.05 15.09
N GLY A 213 3.20 -10.06 15.93
CA GLY A 213 4.13 -10.19 17.05
C GLY A 213 5.59 -10.10 16.63
N ILE A 214 6.45 -9.90 17.63
CA ILE A 214 7.91 -9.85 17.52
C ILE A 214 8.51 -10.93 18.42
N ILE A 215 9.50 -11.66 17.92
CA ILE A 215 10.23 -12.71 18.65
C ILE A 215 11.64 -12.22 18.94
N ASP A 216 12.11 -12.36 20.18
CA ASP A 216 13.50 -12.19 20.53
C ASP A 216 14.30 -13.47 20.27
N LYS A 217 15.48 -13.32 19.68
CA LYS A 217 16.42 -14.40 19.41
C LYS A 217 17.70 -14.13 20.15
N VAL A 218 18.01 -15.03 21.07
CA VAL A 218 19.21 -14.95 21.88
C VAL A 218 20.30 -15.81 21.28
N LYS A 219 21.40 -15.17 20.87
CA LYS A 219 22.63 -15.86 20.50
C LYS A 219 23.37 -16.26 21.76
N MET A 220 23.50 -17.57 21.98
CA MET A 220 24.29 -18.14 23.06
C MET A 220 25.75 -18.37 22.62
N SER A 221 26.71 -17.99 23.45
CA SER A 221 28.12 -18.34 23.29
C SER A 221 28.55 -19.29 24.41
N TYR A 222 29.36 -20.29 24.08
CA TYR A 222 29.88 -21.22 25.09
C TYR A 222 31.08 -20.60 25.80
N ASP A 223 30.96 -20.35 27.11
CA ASP A 223 32.06 -19.92 27.95
C ASP A 223 32.83 -21.16 28.45
N LYS A 224 34.08 -21.29 27.99
CA LYS A 224 34.96 -22.41 28.34
C LYS A 224 35.42 -22.38 29.81
N ASN A 225 35.50 -21.21 30.42
CA ASN A 225 35.93 -21.06 31.82
C ASN A 225 34.81 -21.46 32.78
N LEU A 226 33.57 -21.12 32.42
CA LEU A 226 32.38 -21.43 33.22
C LEU A 226 31.70 -22.75 32.81
N ASN A 227 32.19 -23.39 31.75
CA ASN A 227 31.67 -24.63 31.17
C ASN A 227 30.15 -24.60 30.92
N LYS A 228 29.64 -23.47 30.41
CA LYS A 228 28.21 -23.23 30.18
C LYS A 228 27.98 -22.25 29.03
N PHE A 229 26.77 -22.27 28.47
CA PHE A 229 26.34 -21.24 27.52
C PHE A 229 25.93 -19.96 28.25
N ILE A 230 26.37 -18.81 27.74
CA ILE A 230 25.99 -17.47 28.20
C ILE A 230 25.33 -16.71 27.06
N ASN A 231 24.44 -15.77 27.41
CA ASN A 231 23.84 -14.87 26.43
C ASN A 231 24.92 -13.91 25.91
N SER A 232 25.06 -13.82 24.59
CA SER A 232 26.01 -12.92 23.92
C SER A 232 25.35 -11.74 23.21
N LYS A 233 24.15 -11.92 22.66
CA LYS A 233 23.42 -10.91 21.88
C LYS A 233 21.96 -11.31 21.79
N THR A 234 21.05 -10.36 21.97
CA THR A 234 19.63 -10.50 21.61
C THR A 234 19.38 -9.74 20.30
N SER A 235 18.63 -10.34 19.38
CA SER A 235 18.09 -9.69 18.18
C SER A 235 16.58 -9.85 18.14
N TYR A 236 15.87 -8.92 17.52
CA TYR A 236 14.40 -8.94 17.43
C TYR A 236 13.97 -9.24 16.01
N HIS A 237 13.02 -10.16 15.84
CA HIS A 237 12.62 -10.69 14.55
C HIS A 237 11.10 -10.67 14.38
N CYS A 238 10.64 -10.48 13.14
CA CYS A 238 9.23 -10.65 12.79
C CYS A 238 8.80 -12.10 13.00
N SER A 239 7.73 -12.35 13.77
CA SER A 239 7.28 -13.71 14.07
C SER A 239 6.83 -14.51 12.84
N ASN A 240 6.37 -13.82 11.79
CA ASN A 240 5.84 -14.47 10.59
C ASN A 240 6.93 -14.93 9.61
N CYS A 241 7.93 -14.08 9.36
CA CYS A 241 8.93 -14.35 8.30
C CYS A 241 10.38 -14.34 8.80
N ASP A 242 10.56 -14.25 10.11
CA ASP A 242 11.84 -14.32 10.82
C ASP A 242 12.87 -13.24 10.42
N ASN A 243 12.40 -12.13 9.84
CA ASN A 243 13.28 -11.05 9.43
C ASN A 243 13.68 -10.19 10.63
N GLU A 244 14.98 -9.90 10.78
CA GLU A 244 15.50 -9.02 11.84
C GLU A 244 14.92 -7.61 11.69
N LEU A 245 14.47 -7.02 12.80
CA LEU A 245 13.99 -5.65 12.87
C LEU A 245 15.17 -4.69 12.74
N ASN A 246 14.95 -3.58 12.04
CA ASN A 246 15.95 -2.51 12.00
C ASN A 246 15.94 -1.70 13.31
N GLN A 247 17.01 -0.94 13.55
CA GLN A 247 17.17 -0.15 14.78
C GLN A 247 15.99 0.80 15.03
N TYR A 248 15.49 1.45 13.98
CA TYR A 248 14.37 2.37 14.09
C TYR A 248 13.08 1.68 14.57
N GLN A 249 12.82 0.44 14.13
CA GLN A 249 11.70 -0.36 14.62
C GLN A 249 11.90 -0.80 16.07
N ILE A 250 13.11 -1.20 16.43
CA ILE A 250 13.48 -1.56 17.82
C ILE A 250 13.23 -0.37 18.76
N ASP A 251 13.72 0.82 18.38
CA ASP A 251 13.53 2.05 19.14
C ASP A 251 12.05 2.43 19.26
N HIS A 252 11.27 2.27 18.16
CA HIS A 252 9.84 2.56 18.15
C HIS A 252 9.04 1.65 19.10
N PHE A 253 9.39 0.37 19.19
CA PHE A 253 8.71 -0.61 20.03
C PHE A 253 9.28 -0.71 21.45
N ASN A 254 10.30 0.07 21.79
CA ASN A 254 11.03 0.02 23.08
C ASN A 254 11.54 -1.38 23.43
N LEU A 255 12.18 -2.05 22.46
CA LEU A 255 12.76 -3.39 22.60
C LEU A 255 14.25 -3.36 22.95
#